data_AF-A0A7K9PL80-F1
#
_entry.id   AF-A0A7K9PL80-F1
#
_cell.length_a   1.000
_cell.length_b   1.000
_cell.length_c   1.000
_cell.angle_alpha   90.00
_cell.angle_beta   90.00
_cell.angle_gamma   90.00
#
_symmetry.space_group_name_H-M   'P 1'
#
loop_
_entity.id
_entity.type
_entity.pdbx_description
1 polymer ?
#
loop_
_entity_poly.entity_id
_entity_poly.type
_entity_poly.pdbx_seq_one_letter_code
_entity_poly.pdbx_strand_id
1 'polypeptide(L)'
;MVQATPFLLVLFLALGAHSASVKKCILTGTWVNDLGSNMTISTVNANGDFTGTYLTAVSATTEKIEESPLLGSQHLPNPLSPQPTFGFTVHWTFS
;
A
#
# COMPACT_ATOMS: atom_id res chain seq x y z
N MET A 1 15.21 41.73 -30.44
CA MET A 1 14.54 41.43 -29.15
C MET A 1 13.33 40.58 -29.45
N VAL A 2 13.35 39.29 -29.10
CA VAL A 2 12.22 38.37 -29.35
C VAL A 2 11.27 38.50 -28.17
N GLN A 3 10.13 39.14 -28.40
CA GLN A 3 9.06 39.29 -27.40
C GLN A 3 8.35 37.95 -27.27
N ALA A 4 8.76 37.14 -26.30
CA ALA A 4 8.05 35.92 -25.95
C ALA A 4 6.66 36.31 -25.43
N THR A 5 5.62 35.89 -26.16
CA THR A 5 4.24 36.20 -25.84
C THR A 5 3.87 35.59 -24.48
N PRO A 6 3.20 36.35 -23.59
CA PRO A 6 2.83 35.87 -22.24
C PRO A 6 1.97 34.60 -22.27
N PHE A 7 1.29 34.35 -23.40
CA PHE A 7 0.51 33.14 -23.66
C PHE A 7 1.36 31.86 -23.67
N LEU A 8 2.60 31.92 -24.19
CA LEU A 8 3.51 30.78 -24.20
C LEU A 8 3.94 30.41 -22.76
N LEU A 9 4.19 31.43 -21.93
CA LEU A 9 4.61 31.26 -20.54
C LEU A 9 3.51 30.59 -19.69
N VAL A 10 2.25 30.97 -19.90
CA VAL A 10 1.09 30.36 -19.21
C VAL A 10 0.90 28.90 -19.62
N LEU A 11 1.14 28.55 -20.89
CA LEU A 11 1.06 27.17 -21.36
C LEU A 11 2.16 26.28 -20.73
N PHE A 12 3.39 26.77 -20.59
CA PHE A 12 4.46 26.05 -19.90
C PHE A 12 4.19 25.84 -18.40
N LEU A 13 3.63 26.85 -17.73
CA LEU A 13 3.23 26.73 -16.31
C LEU A 13 2.08 25.73 -16.13
N ALA A 14 1.11 25.70 -17.05
CA ALA A 14 0.01 24.73 -17.02
C ALA A 14 0.48 23.29 -17.26
N LEU A 15 1.47 23.08 -18.14
CA LEU A 15 2.06 21.75 -18.35
C LEU A 15 2.96 21.29 -17.19
N GLY A 16 3.66 22.21 -16.52
CA GLY A 16 4.54 21.88 -15.38
C GLY A 16 3.82 21.47 -14.09
N ALA A 17 2.55 21.84 -13.94
CA ALA A 17 1.76 21.56 -12.73
C ALA A 17 1.17 20.14 -12.66
N HIS A 18 1.26 19.33 -13.73
CA HIS A 18 0.60 18.03 -13.82
C HIS A 18 1.50 16.83 -13.49
N SER A 19 2.68 17.04 -12.90
CA SER A 19 3.42 15.95 -12.27
C SER A 19 2.81 15.65 -10.90
N ALA A 20 1.59 15.12 -10.88
CA ALA A 20 1.07 14.44 -9.71
C ALA A 20 2.04 13.30 -9.40
N SER A 21 2.85 13.46 -8.35
CA SER A 21 3.72 12.40 -7.85
C SER A 21 2.83 11.21 -7.52
N VAL A 22 2.85 10.18 -8.36
CA VAL A 22 2.16 8.92 -8.09
C VAL A 22 2.76 8.39 -6.79
N LYS A 23 2.03 8.51 -5.68
CA LYS A 23 2.49 7.95 -4.41
C LYS A 23 2.60 6.45 -4.63
N LYS A 24 3.83 5.95 -4.55
CA LYS A 24 4.10 4.52 -4.63
C LYS A 24 3.34 3.84 -3.49
N CYS A 25 2.46 2.90 -3.82
CA CYS A 25 1.78 2.10 -2.82
C CYS A 25 2.80 1.11 -2.22
N ILE A 26 3.08 1.24 -0.92
CA ILE A 26 4.08 0.44 -0.20
C ILE A 26 3.33 -0.29 0.91
N LEU A 27 3.34 -1.62 0.90
CA LEU A 27 2.64 -2.43 1.91
C LEU A 27 3.33 -2.42 3.28
N THR A 28 4.65 -2.29 3.33
CA THR A 28 5.40 -2.28 4.59
C THR A 28 4.93 -1.14 5.50
N GLY A 29 4.50 -1.49 6.71
CA GLY A 29 3.96 -0.54 7.67
C GLY A 29 2.83 -1.14 8.50
N THR A 30 2.15 -0.25 9.23
CA THR A 30 1.01 -0.59 10.08
C THR A 30 -0.28 -0.09 9.43
N TRP A 31 -1.31 -0.93 9.46
CA TRP A 31 -2.60 -0.71 8.82
C TRP A 31 -3.71 -0.95 9.83
N VAL A 32 -4.79 -0.19 9.67
CA VAL A 32 -6.04 -0.36 10.43
C VAL A 32 -7.17 -0.46 9.42
N ASN A 33 -8.06 -1.45 9.59
CA ASN A 33 -9.26 -1.56 8.76
C ASN A 33 -10.47 -0.88 9.43
N ASP A 34 -11.59 -0.81 8.72
CA ASP A 34 -12.82 -0.16 9.21
C ASP A 34 -13.48 -0.86 10.41
N LEU A 35 -13.08 -2.10 10.70
CA LEU A 35 -13.52 -2.85 11.89
C LEU A 35 -12.62 -2.58 13.11
N GLY A 36 -11.51 -1.85 12.94
CA GLY A 36 -10.53 -1.58 14.00
C GLY A 36 -9.46 -2.66 14.16
N SER A 37 -9.38 -3.64 13.27
CA SER A 37 -8.30 -4.64 13.27
C SER A 37 -6.97 -3.99 12.87
N ASN A 38 -5.89 -4.36 13.55
CA ASN A 38 -4.54 -3.88 13.27
C ASN A 38 -3.74 -4.93 12.50
N MET A 39 -2.97 -4.50 11.51
CA MET A 39 -2.06 -5.35 10.75
C MET A 39 -0.71 -4.68 10.62
N THR A 40 0.37 -5.41 10.87
CA THR A 40 1.73 -4.93 10.59
C THR A 40 2.34 -5.81 9.51
N ILE A 41 2.73 -5.21 8.39
CA ILE A 41 3.43 -5.90 7.30
C ILE A 41 4.91 -5.51 7.36
N SER A 42 5.78 -6.52 7.41
CA SER A 42 7.23 -6.36 7.36
C SER A 42 7.71 -5.87 5.98
N THR A 43 9.02 -5.79 5.79
CA THR A 43 9.59 -5.47 4.47
C THR A 43 9.08 -6.45 3.41
N VAL A 44 8.60 -5.92 2.28
CA VAL A 44 8.32 -6.72 1.07
C VAL A 44 9.65 -7.03 0.39
N ASN A 45 9.95 -8.32 0.26
CA ASN A 45 11.17 -8.82 -0.33
C ASN A 45 11.23 -8.54 -1.84
N ALA A 46 12.42 -8.66 -2.42
CA ALA A 46 12.62 -8.42 -3.86
C ALA A 46 11.81 -9.37 -4.76
N ASN A 47 11.42 -10.55 -4.25
CA ASN A 47 10.57 -11.50 -4.95
C ASN A 47 9.06 -11.26 -4.72
N GLY A 48 8.69 -10.24 -3.94
CA GLY A 48 7.30 -9.90 -3.61
C GLY A 48 6.79 -10.50 -2.30
N ASP A 49 7.51 -11.43 -1.67
CA ASP A 49 7.05 -12.09 -0.45
C ASP A 49 7.18 -11.18 0.77
N PHE A 50 6.26 -11.34 1.72
CA PHE A 50 6.29 -10.63 2.99
C PHE A 50 5.69 -11.45 4.11
N THR A 51 6.09 -11.13 5.34
CA THR A 51 5.49 -11.63 6.58
C THR A 51 4.89 -10.48 7.37
N GLY A 52 4.14 -10.80 8.42
CA GLY A 52 3.60 -9.78 9.31
C GLY A 52 2.81 -10.38 10.46
N THR A 53 2.07 -9.52 11.14
CA THR A 53 1.09 -9.88 12.17
C THR A 53 -0.26 -9.26 11.90
N TYR A 54 -1.31 -9.94 12.36
CA TYR A 54 -2.70 -9.49 12.29
C TYR A 54 -3.33 -9.63 13.66
N LEU A 55 -3.84 -8.54 14.21
CA LEU A 55 -4.64 -8.50 15.42
C LEU A 55 -6.06 -8.08 15.05
N THR A 56 -6.97 -9.06 14.99
CA THR A 56 -8.36 -8.79 14.65
C THR A 56 -9.10 -8.07 15.78
N ALA A 57 -10.06 -7.21 15.45
CA ALA A 57 -10.97 -6.63 16.44
C ALA A 57 -12.22 -7.48 16.69
N VAL A 58 -12.50 -8.45 15.81
CA VAL A 58 -13.70 -9.29 15.84
C VAL A 58 -13.36 -10.77 15.61
N SER A 59 -14.11 -11.68 16.24
CA SER A 59 -14.00 -13.13 16.06
C SER A 59 -15.39 -13.76 15.97
N ALA A 60 -15.50 -14.89 15.25
CA ALA A 60 -16.69 -15.73 15.24
C ALA A 60 -16.71 -16.78 16.37
N THR A 61 -15.64 -16.85 17.16
CA THR A 61 -15.43 -17.84 18.22
C THR A 61 -15.44 -17.15 19.60
N THR A 62 -15.56 -17.93 20.67
CA THR A 62 -15.47 -17.41 22.06
C THR A 62 -14.04 -17.39 22.61
N GLU A 63 -13.08 -17.86 21.82
CA GLU A 63 -11.67 -17.85 22.21
C GLU A 63 -11.16 -16.42 22.35
N LYS A 64 -10.20 -16.24 23.26
CA LYS A 64 -9.55 -14.95 23.45
C LYS A 64 -8.80 -14.58 22.17
N ILE A 65 -9.06 -13.38 21.64
CA ILE A 65 -8.32 -12.83 20.51
C ILE A 65 -6.85 -12.63 20.89
N GLU A 66 -5.97 -13.14 20.03
CA GLU A 66 -4.52 -13.01 20.13
C GLU A 66 -3.92 -12.54 18.81
N GLU A 67 -2.72 -11.96 18.84
CA GLU A 67 -2.02 -11.60 17.62
C GLU A 67 -1.63 -12.87 16.84
N SER A 68 -1.89 -12.89 15.54
CA SER A 68 -1.69 -14.04 14.67
C SER A 68 -0.70 -13.72 13.54
N PRO A 69 0.25 -14.59 13.20
CA PRO A 69 1.18 -14.36 12.11
C PRO A 69 0.48 -14.42 10.74
N LEU A 70 0.99 -13.66 9.78
CA LEU A 70 0.59 -13.72 8.38
C LEU A 70 1.78 -13.88 7.44
N LEU A 71 1.54 -14.54 6.32
CA LEU A 71 2.46 -14.71 5.20
C LEU A 71 1.72 -14.31 3.92
N GLY A 72 2.37 -13.54 3.05
CA GLY A 72 1.77 -13.12 1.79
C GLY A 72 2.79 -12.82 0.70
N SER A 73 2.26 -12.42 -0.45
CA SER A 73 3.06 -12.02 -1.60
C SER A 73 2.36 -10.91 -2.38
N GLN A 74 3.15 -10.03 -2.97
CA GLN A 74 2.73 -8.90 -3.79
C GLN A 74 3.33 -9.06 -5.19
N HIS A 75 2.54 -8.80 -6.24
CA HIS A 75 3.08 -8.73 -7.59
C HIS A 75 4.17 -7.66 -7.70
N LEU A 76 5.22 -7.96 -8.48
CA LEU A 76 6.31 -7.02 -8.67
C LEU A 76 5.80 -5.72 -9.33
N PRO A 77 6.18 -4.55 -8.79
CA PRO A 77 5.80 -3.28 -9.38
C PRO A 77 6.29 -3.19 -10.83
N ASN A 78 5.43 -2.74 -11.73
CA ASN A 78 5.81 -2.42 -13.10
C ASN A 78 5.20 -1.07 -13.51
N PRO A 79 5.77 -0.36 -14.50
CA PRO A 79 5.30 0.98 -14.88
C PRO A 79 3.82 1.03 -15.32
N LEU A 80 3.27 -0.09 -15.77
CA LEU A 80 1.87 -0.21 -16.20
C LEU A 80 0.92 -0.53 -15.03
N SER A 81 1.46 -0.94 -13.87
CA SER A 81 0.72 -1.31 -12.66
C SER A 81 1.26 -0.53 -11.46
N PRO A 82 0.86 0.74 -11.29
CA PRO A 82 1.30 1.57 -10.16
C PRO A 82 0.78 1.06 -8.80
N GLN A 83 -0.21 0.14 -8.83
CA GLN A 83 -0.82 -0.48 -7.66
C GLN A 83 -0.90 -2.00 -7.90
N PRO A 84 0.18 -2.74 -7.64
CA PRO A 84 0.19 -4.19 -7.81
C PRO A 84 -0.76 -4.88 -6.84
N THR A 85 -1.39 -5.97 -7.29
CA THR A 85 -2.21 -6.83 -6.44
C THR A 85 -1.33 -7.60 -5.46
N PHE A 86 -1.91 -7.93 -4.30
CA PHE A 86 -1.27 -8.73 -3.27
C PHE A 86 -2.30 -9.62 -2.60
N GLY A 87 -1.82 -10.65 -1.91
CA GLY A 87 -2.63 -11.54 -1.10
C GLY A 87 -1.81 -12.08 0.06
N PHE A 88 -2.49 -12.52 1.11
CA PHE A 88 -1.87 -13.09 2.28
C PHE A 88 -2.79 -14.10 2.94
N THR A 89 -2.20 -14.94 3.78
CA THR A 89 -2.89 -15.89 4.66
C THR A 89 -2.54 -15.54 6.09
N VAL A 90 -3.56 -15.51 6.95
CA VAL A 90 -3.39 -15.39 8.41
C VAL A 90 -3.48 -16.78 9.01
N HIS A 91 -2.48 -17.17 9.80
CA HIS A 91 -2.55 -18.38 10.61
C HIS A 91 -3.03 -17.98 12.00
N TRP A 92 -4.33 -18.13 12.24
CA TRP A 92 -4.95 -17.78 13.51
C TRP A 92 -4.40 -18.64 14.64
N THR A 93 -3.83 -17.99 15.65
CA THR A 93 -3.30 -18.64 16.87
C THR A 93 -4.40 -18.99 17.87
N PHE A 94 -5.59 -18.43 17.64
CA PHE A 94 -6.83 -18.67 18.37
C PHE A 94 -7.95 -18.88 17.33
N SER A 95 -8.60 -20.04 17.31
CA SER A 95 -9.75 -20.31 16.43
C SER A 95 -10.54 -21.52 16.91
#